data_AF-A0A371MSJ6-F1
#
_entry.id   AF-A0A371MSJ6-F1
#
_cell.length_a   1.000
_cell.length_b   1.000
_cell.length_c   1.000
_cell.angle_alpha   90.00
_cell.angle_beta   90.00
_cell.angle_gamma   90.00
#
_symmetry.space_group_name_H-M   'P 1'
#
loop_
_entity.id
_entity.type
_entity.pdbx_description
1 polymer ?
#
loop_
_entity_poly.entity_id
_entity_poly.type
_entity_poly.pdbx_seq_one_letter_code
_entity_poly.pdbx_strand_id
1 'polypeptide(L)' 'PLSAPGLLDEPALSAIADENDVSPAAVAVAYHVDRGVVPIPASNDPDHVAANLAAARLRLTDADRDRLATLEDPEFER' A
#
# COMPACT_ATOMS: atom_id res chain seq x y z
N PRO A 1 2.70 -8.96 -0.23
CA PRO A 1 2.08 -7.77 0.42
C PRO A 1 0.69 -7.41 -0.12
N LEU A 2 0.37 -7.64 -1.40
CA LEU A 2 -0.86 -7.13 -2.03
C LEU A 2 -1.97 -8.17 -2.26
N SER A 3 -1.91 -9.33 -1.59
CA SER A 3 -2.78 -10.48 -1.92
C SER A 3 -3.99 -10.65 -0.98
N ALA A 4 -4.15 -9.79 0.03
CA ALA A 4 -5.30 -9.89 0.92
C ALA A 4 -6.59 -9.56 0.13
N PRO A 5 -7.64 -10.39 0.21
CA PRO A 5 -8.90 -10.12 -0.47
C PRO A 5 -9.47 -8.75 -0.08
N GLY A 6 -9.97 -7.99 -1.05
CA GLY A 6 -10.57 -6.67 -0.81
C GLY A 6 -9.59 -5.54 -0.48
N LEU A 7 -8.31 -5.84 -0.21
CA LEU A 7 -7.32 -4.84 0.21
C LEU A 7 -7.24 -3.65 -0.75
N LEU A 8 -7.18 -3.88 -2.06
CA LEU A 8 -7.03 -2.80 -3.04
C LEU A 8 -8.32 -2.01 -3.27
N ASP A 9 -9.45 -2.50 -2.75
CA ASP A 9 -10.74 -1.83 -2.77
C ASP A 9 -11.02 -1.06 -1.47
N GLU A 10 -10.10 -1.11 -0.49
CA GLU A 10 -10.27 -0.42 0.80
C GLU A 10 -10.40 1.10 0.61
N PRO A 11 -11.45 1.73 1.18
CA PRO A 11 -11.65 3.17 1.06
C PRO A 11 -10.48 3.99 1.60
N ALA A 12 -9.82 3.51 2.67
CA ALA A 12 -8.66 4.17 3.25
C ALA A 12 -7.47 4.19 2.26
N LEU A 13 -7.21 3.09 1.55
CA LEU A 13 -6.17 3.03 0.54
C LEU A 13 -6.50 3.90 -0.66
N SER A 14 -7.77 3.89 -1.10
CA SER A 14 -8.23 4.68 -2.25
C SER A 14 -8.15 6.18 -1.99
N ALA A 15 -8.60 6.65 -0.81
CA ALA A 15 -8.54 8.06 -0.45
C ALA A 15 -7.10 8.60 -0.43
N ILE A 16 -6.18 7.87 0.18
CA ILE A 16 -4.76 8.27 0.25
C ILE A 16 -4.12 8.20 -1.14
N ALA A 17 -4.49 7.22 -1.95
CA ALA A 17 -4.02 7.08 -3.31
C ALA A 17 -4.43 8.29 -4.17
N ASP A 18 -5.69 8.72 -4.09
CA ASP A 18 -6.22 9.90 -4.78
C ASP A 18 -5.54 11.19 -4.31
N GLU A 19 -5.34 11.34 -3.00
CA GLU A 19 -4.64 12.50 -2.40
C GLU A 19 -3.18 12.63 -2.89
N ASN A 20 -2.55 11.52 -3.28
CA ASN A 20 -1.14 11.46 -3.70
C ASN A 20 -0.94 11.18 -5.20
N ASP A 21 -2.02 11.08 -5.98
CA ASP A 21 -2.01 10.73 -7.42
C ASP A 21 -1.24 9.43 -7.71
N VAL A 22 -1.52 8.39 -6.93
CA VAL A 22 -0.93 7.05 -7.07
C VAL A 22 -2.01 5.97 -7.05
N SER A 23 -1.63 4.69 -7.19
CA SER A 23 -2.56 3.58 -7.05
C SER A 23 -2.70 3.11 -5.59
N PRO A 24 -3.83 2.48 -5.21
CA PRO A 24 -3.98 1.83 -3.90
C PRO A 24 -2.85 0.83 -3.59
N ALA A 25 -2.38 0.11 -4.61
CA ALA A 25 -1.24 -0.81 -4.49
C ALA A 25 0.05 -0.09 -4.08
N ALA A 26 0.29 1.12 -4.61
CA ALA A 26 1.45 1.93 -4.24
C ALA A 26 1.37 2.37 -2.78
N VAL A 27 0.20 2.75 -2.28
CA VAL A 27 0.00 3.12 -0.86
C VAL A 27 0.29 1.92 0.05
N ALA A 28 -0.22 0.73 -0.28
CA ALA A 28 0.05 -0.49 0.50
C ALA A 28 1.55 -0.86 0.52
N VAL A 29 2.25 -0.71 -0.61
CA VAL A 29 3.72 -0.90 -0.67
C VAL A 29 4.44 0.15 0.18
N ALA A 30 4.07 1.43 0.04
CA ALA A 30 4.66 2.53 0.78
C ALA A 30 4.50 2.37 2.29
N TYR A 31 3.33 1.90 2.75
CA TYR A 31 3.06 1.64 4.17
C TYR A 31 4.04 0.63 4.76
N HIS A 32 4.33 -0.47 4.05
CA HIS A 32 5.34 -1.41 4.51
C HIS A 32 6.73 -0.78 4.60
N VAL A 33 7.13 0.00 3.59
CA VAL A 33 8.44 0.68 3.56
C VAL A 33 8.56 1.69 4.70
N ASP A 34 7.51 2.48 4.96
CA ASP A 34 7.46 3.48 6.03
C ASP A 34 7.70 2.85 7.42
N ARG A 35 7.20 1.62 7.65
CA ARG A 35 7.46 0.85 8.88
C ARG A 35 8.80 0.11 8.89
N GLY A 36 9.68 0.36 7.93
CA GLY A 36 10.98 -0.31 7.82
C GLY A 36 10.90 -1.77 7.37
N VAL A 37 9.75 -2.21 6.83
CA VAL A 37 9.58 -3.55 6.25
C VAL A 37 9.92 -3.49 4.76
N VAL A 38 10.60 -4.51 4.24
CA VAL A 38 10.92 -4.61 2.81
C VAL A 38 9.81 -5.39 2.09
N PRO A 39 8.89 -4.74 1.35
CA PRO A 39 7.87 -5.44 0.59
C PRO A 39 8.48 -6.11 -0.66
N ILE A 40 8.01 -7.31 -0.98
CA ILE A 40 8.39 -8.06 -2.18
C ILE A 40 7.13 -8.29 -3.05
N PRO A 41 6.60 -7.25 -3.72
CA PRO A 41 5.49 -7.41 -4.64
C PRO A 41 5.96 -8.09 -5.94
N ALA A 42 5.19 -9.06 -6.43
CA ALA A 42 5.45 -9.71 -7.71
C ALA A 42 4.56 -9.11 -8.80
N SER A 43 5.10 -8.96 -10.01
CA SER A 43 4.35 -8.57 -11.21
C SER A 43 5.08 -9.07 -12.45
N ASN A 44 4.32 -9.44 -13.48
CA ASN A 44 4.83 -9.72 -14.82
C ASN A 44 4.61 -8.54 -15.79
N ASP A 45 3.91 -7.49 -15.34
CA ASP A 45 3.68 -6.26 -16.07
C ASP A 45 4.79 -5.24 -15.73
N PRO A 46 5.56 -4.75 -16.73
CA PRO A 46 6.63 -3.78 -16.53
C PRO A 46 6.19 -2.47 -15.88
N ASP A 47 4.99 -1.98 -16.18
CA ASP A 47 4.48 -0.72 -15.65
C ASP A 47 4.17 -0.87 -14.15
N HIS A 48 3.60 -2.01 -13.75
CA HIS A 48 3.42 -2.35 -12.34
C HIS A 48 4.75 -2.54 -11.61
N VAL A 49 5.78 -3.11 -12.24
CA VAL A 49 7.12 -3.22 -11.64
C VAL A 49 7.69 -1.83 -11.36
N ALA A 50 7.61 -0.93 -12.33
CA ALA A 50 8.06 0.44 -12.17
C ALA A 50 7.27 1.19 -11.08
N ALA A 51 5.94 1.02 -11.05
CA ALA A 51 5.07 1.63 -10.06
C ALA A 51 5.37 1.12 -8.64
N ASN A 52 5.57 -0.19 -8.45
CA ASN A 52 5.97 -0.78 -7.17
C ASN A 52 7.31 -0.23 -6.67
N LEU A 53 8.27 -0.03 -7.56
CA LEU A 53 9.55 0.58 -7.22
C LEU A 53 9.40 2.05 -6.82
N ALA A 54 8.58 2.81 -7.56
CA ALA A 54 8.32 4.21 -7.28
C ALA A 54 7.58 4.39 -5.94
N ALA A 55 6.67 3.48 -5.59
CA ALA A 55 5.89 3.50 -4.35
C ALA A 55 6.75 3.58 -3.08
N ALA A 56 7.95 2.99 -3.08
CA ALA A 56 8.89 3.07 -1.95
C ALA A 56 9.38 4.51 -1.63
N ARG A 57 9.15 5.47 -2.54
CA ARG A 57 9.51 6.87 -2.35
C ARG A 57 8.36 7.73 -1.81
N LEU A 58 7.13 7.21 -1.82
CA LEU A 58 5.98 7.90 -1.25
C LEU A 58 6.22 8.15 0.25
N ARG A 59 5.84 9.34 0.72
CA ARG A 59 5.97 9.75 2.12
C ARG A 59 4.58 9.88 2.69
N LEU A 60 4.22 8.95 3.57
CA LEU A 60 2.95 8.99 4.27
C LEU A 60 3.01 10.05 5.37
N THR A 61 1.91 10.78 5.53
CA THR A 61 1.72 11.68 6.67
C THR A 61 1.34 10.89 7.92
N ASP A 62 1.38 11.51 9.09
CA ASP A 62 0.92 10.86 10.33
C ASP A 62 -0.57 10.48 10.24
N ALA A 63 -1.39 11.32 9.60
CA ALA A 63 -2.80 11.02 9.37
C ALA A 63 -3.00 9.81 8.44
N ASP A 64 -2.16 9.66 7.41
CA ASP A 64 -2.21 8.49 6.53
C ASP A 64 -1.84 7.21 7.28
N ARG A 65 -0.80 7.27 8.13
CA ARG A 65 -0.40 6.15 8.99
C ARG A 65 -1.53 5.73 9.91
N ASP A 66 -2.17 6.70 10.56
CA ASP A 66 -3.28 6.46 11.48
C ASP A 66 -4.47 5.82 10.75
N ARG A 67 -4.82 6.30 9.55
CA ARG A 67 -5.87 5.70 8.70
C ARG A 67 -5.53 4.27 8.29
N LEU A 68 -4.30 4.01 7.89
CA LEU A 68 -3.88 2.68 7.42
C LEU A 68 -3.76 1.67 8.58
N ALA A 69 -3.41 2.13 9.78
CA ALA A 69 -3.34 1.29 10.96
C ALA A 69 -4.71 0.68 11.33
N THR A 70 -5.83 1.29 10.94
CA THR A 70 -7.17 0.73 11.21
C THR A 70 -7.49 -0.49 10.36
N LEU A 71 -6.69 -0.81 9.34
CA LEU A 71 -6.87 -1.97 8.47
C LEU A 71 -6.27 -3.26 9.05
N GLU A 72 -5.55 -3.18 10.17
CA GLU A 72 -4.98 -4.35 10.82
C GLU A 72 -6.08 -5.28 11.34
N ASP A 73 -6.12 -6.50 10.82
CA ASP A 73 -6.97 -7.59 11.30
C ASP A 73 -6.09 -8.71 11.88
N PRO A 74 -6.04 -8.87 13.21
CA PRO A 74 -5.21 -9.88 13.86
C PRO A 74 -5.75 -11.31 13.69
N GLU A 75 -7.01 -11.48 13.24
CA GLU A 75 -7.63 -12.78 12.98
C GLU A 75 -7.49 -13.20 11.51
N PHE A 76 -6.88 -12.36 10.67
CA PHE A 76 -6.69 -12.65 9.26
C PHE A 76 -5.72 -13.83 9.04
N GLU A 77 -6.25 -14.90 8.45
CA GLU A 77 -5.48 -16.03 7.92
C GLU A 77 -5.60 -16.08 6.39
N ARG A 78 -4.50 -16.44 5.71
CA ARG A 78 -4.39 -16.41 4.24
C ARG A 78 -4.44 -17.80 3.61
#